data_AF-A0A537LY36-F1
#
_entry.id   AF-A0A537LY36-F1
#
_cell.length_a   1.000
_cell.length_b   1.000
_cell.length_c   1.000
_cell.angle_alpha   90.00
_cell.angle_beta   90.00
_cell.angle_gamma   90.00
#
_symmetry.space_group_name_H-M   'P 1'
#
loop_
_entity.id
_entity.type
_entity.pdbx_description
1 polymer ?
#
loop_
_entity_poly.entity_id
_entity_poly.type
_entity_poly.pdbx_seq_one_letter_code
_entity_poly.pdbx_strand_id
1 'polypeptide(L)'
;MPYLDGMVFKVLTEDNTRVAALRAGQIQYAHLEPQGMEQVKGIPGIAALKSPNAWVSLHYINVSRKPLSDARVRRAMRMAVDTNEVIQKAVFGQGVPSGPVPTGYGDWYLDPRTLPYLRPDIEGAKKLLAEAGYPAGFKIEIKCSPQYPEFVTTTLVIQEAVKKIGVDVQVVQQEWGTFVKDHNTELQTKGREGGDIFASANTFRPDPDGYLYPYFHSAGGLNDGGFRDPHLDPLMQ
;
A
#
# COMPACT_ATOMS: atom_id res chain seq x y z
N MET A 1 -29.55 -21.70 -13.58
CA MET A 1 -29.96 -20.67 -14.56
C MET A 1 -30.10 -19.33 -13.84
N PRO A 2 -29.88 -18.16 -14.47
CA PRO A 2 -30.03 -16.90 -13.77
C PRO A 2 -31.49 -16.64 -13.40
N TYR A 3 -31.73 -16.06 -12.23
CA TYR A 3 -33.07 -15.76 -11.69
C TYR A 3 -33.64 -14.41 -12.17
N LEU A 4 -32.85 -13.60 -12.88
CA LEU A 4 -33.21 -12.23 -13.29
C LEU A 4 -33.54 -12.16 -14.78
N ASP A 5 -34.56 -11.38 -15.13
CA ASP A 5 -34.97 -11.13 -16.52
C ASP A 5 -34.00 -10.20 -17.28
N GLY A 6 -33.17 -9.43 -16.57
CA GLY A 6 -32.19 -8.51 -17.15
C GLY A 6 -31.36 -7.76 -16.11
N MET A 7 -30.31 -7.09 -16.60
CA MET A 7 -29.41 -6.26 -15.78
C MET A 7 -29.08 -4.97 -16.53
N VAL A 8 -29.12 -3.83 -15.82
CA VAL A 8 -28.80 -2.51 -16.37
C VAL A 8 -27.58 -1.96 -15.63
N PHE A 9 -26.51 -1.68 -16.37
CA PHE A 9 -25.32 -1.02 -15.83
C PHE A 9 -25.44 0.50 -16.02
N LYS A 10 -25.53 1.24 -14.91
CA LYS A 10 -25.49 2.71 -14.92
C LYS A 10 -24.10 3.18 -14.52
N VAL A 11 -23.49 4.02 -15.35
CA VAL A 11 -22.17 4.60 -15.06
C VAL A 11 -22.35 5.81 -14.15
N LEU A 12 -21.95 5.66 -12.89
CA LEU A 12 -21.93 6.71 -11.87
C LEU A 12 -20.51 6.82 -11.32
N THR A 13 -19.77 7.84 -11.73
CA THR A 13 -18.34 7.98 -11.43
C THR A 13 -18.10 8.29 -9.96
N GLU A 14 -18.89 9.20 -9.40
CA GLU A 14 -18.72 9.67 -8.02
C GLU A 14 -19.32 8.71 -7.00
N ASP A 15 -18.55 8.41 -5.94
CA ASP A 15 -18.95 7.50 -4.87
C ASP A 15 -20.21 7.97 -4.14
N ASN A 16 -20.27 9.27 -3.81
CA ASN A 16 -21.44 9.87 -3.16
C ASN A 16 -22.71 9.79 -4.04
N THR A 17 -22.57 9.83 -5.36
CA THR A 17 -23.70 9.66 -6.28
C THR A 17 -24.23 8.21 -6.24
N ARG A 18 -23.33 7.22 -6.17
CA ARG A 18 -23.72 5.81 -5.98
C ARG A 18 -24.43 5.60 -4.65
N VAL A 19 -23.94 6.19 -3.56
CA VAL A 19 -24.59 6.15 -2.23
C VAL A 19 -26.00 6.75 -2.30
N ALA A 20 -26.16 7.93 -2.90
CA ALA A 20 -27.46 8.58 -3.03
C ALA A 20 -28.45 7.74 -3.87
N ALA A 21 -27.98 7.16 -4.97
CA ALA A 21 -28.80 6.33 -5.84
C ALA A 21 -29.24 5.02 -5.16
N LEU A 22 -28.38 4.39 -4.35
CA LEU A 22 -28.74 3.24 -3.51
C LEU A 22 -29.83 3.61 -2.49
N ARG A 23 -29.65 4.72 -1.77
CA ARG A 23 -30.63 5.21 -0.78
C ARG A 23 -31.99 5.52 -1.40
N ALA A 24 -31.99 6.06 -2.63
CA ALA A 24 -33.20 6.36 -3.38
C ALA A 24 -33.83 5.13 -4.07
N GLY A 25 -33.22 3.95 -3.97
CA GLY A 25 -33.69 2.73 -4.66
C GLY A 25 -33.53 2.75 -6.19
N GLN A 26 -32.75 3.69 -6.72
CA GLN A 26 -32.54 3.87 -8.17
C GLN A 26 -31.58 2.83 -8.77
N ILE A 27 -30.78 2.19 -7.90
CA ILE A 27 -29.89 1.07 -8.18
C ILE A 27 -29.97 0.08 -7.02
N GLN A 28 -29.71 -1.20 -7.30
CA GLN A 28 -29.78 -2.29 -6.32
C GLN A 28 -28.38 -2.78 -5.90
N TYR A 29 -27.35 -2.39 -6.64
CA TYR A 29 -25.95 -2.75 -6.38
C TYR A 29 -25.04 -1.60 -6.77
N ALA A 30 -24.02 -1.34 -5.96
CA ALA A 30 -22.88 -0.50 -6.32
C ALA A 30 -21.64 -0.99 -5.58
N HIS A 31 -20.50 -0.87 -6.24
CA HIS A 31 -19.22 -0.85 -5.56
C HIS A 31 -19.07 0.54 -4.89
N LEU A 32 -18.67 0.56 -3.63
CA LEU A 32 -18.46 1.80 -2.86
C LEU A 32 -17.04 1.82 -2.30
N GLU A 33 -16.46 3.00 -2.29
CA GLU A 33 -15.20 3.26 -1.59
C GLU A 33 -15.41 3.15 -0.07
N PRO A 34 -14.35 2.98 0.74
CA PRO A 34 -14.48 2.82 2.19
C PRO A 34 -15.31 3.92 2.86
N GLN A 35 -15.19 5.17 2.40
CA GLN A 35 -16.00 6.29 2.91
C GLN A 35 -17.49 6.10 2.61
N GLY A 36 -17.88 5.78 1.38
CA GLY A 36 -19.27 5.51 1.00
C GLY A 36 -19.85 4.30 1.72
N MET A 37 -19.03 3.26 1.96
CA MET A 37 -19.41 2.10 2.75
C MET A 37 -19.80 2.45 4.19
N GLU A 38 -19.11 3.40 4.84
CA GLU A 38 -19.53 3.89 6.15
C GLU A 38 -20.84 4.70 6.08
N GLN A 39 -21.11 5.41 4.98
CA GLN A 39 -22.35 6.15 4.80
C GLN A 39 -23.59 5.26 4.63
N VAL A 40 -23.45 4.05 4.09
CA VAL A 40 -24.58 3.12 3.88
C VAL A 40 -24.79 2.14 5.03
N LYS A 41 -23.87 2.11 6.00
CA LYS A 41 -23.91 1.21 7.15
C LYS A 41 -25.15 1.49 8.00
N GLY A 42 -25.91 0.43 8.28
CA GLY A 42 -27.11 0.52 9.12
C GLY A 42 -28.35 1.09 8.42
N ILE A 43 -28.29 1.40 7.12
CA ILE A 43 -29.48 1.81 6.37
C ILE A 43 -30.39 0.60 6.15
N PRO A 44 -31.67 0.65 6.58
CA PRO A 44 -32.61 -0.44 6.35
C PRO A 44 -32.74 -0.77 4.86
N GLY A 45 -32.68 -2.06 4.53
CA GLY A 45 -32.79 -2.54 3.14
C GLY A 45 -31.50 -2.47 2.31
N ILE A 46 -30.40 -1.93 2.86
CA ILE A 46 -29.08 -1.95 2.21
C ILE A 46 -28.15 -2.86 2.99
N ALA A 47 -27.66 -3.91 2.33
CA ALA A 47 -26.62 -4.78 2.89
C ALA A 47 -25.23 -4.26 2.50
N ALA A 48 -24.47 -3.81 3.50
CA ALA A 48 -23.06 -3.44 3.32
C ALA A 48 -22.18 -4.71 3.40
N LEU A 49 -21.87 -5.30 2.24
CA LEU A 49 -21.04 -6.50 2.16
C LEU A 49 -19.56 -6.13 2.01
N LYS A 50 -18.70 -6.86 2.73
CA LYS A 50 -17.24 -6.73 2.65
C LYS A 50 -16.64 -8.05 2.19
N SER A 51 -15.64 -7.96 1.33
CA SER A 51 -14.86 -9.11 0.86
C SER A 51 -13.40 -8.68 0.71
N PRO A 52 -12.42 -9.55 0.99
CA PRO A 52 -11.04 -9.28 0.62
C PRO A 52 -10.97 -8.96 -0.87
N ASN A 53 -10.29 -7.89 -1.24
CA ASN A 53 -9.90 -7.62 -2.60
C ASN A 53 -8.41 -7.94 -2.77
N ALA A 54 -7.99 -8.17 -4.01
CA ALA A 54 -6.60 -8.46 -4.32
C ALA A 54 -5.77 -7.18 -4.48
N TRP A 55 -6.04 -6.18 -3.63
CA TRP A 55 -5.38 -4.88 -3.62
C TRP A 55 -4.49 -4.77 -2.38
N VAL A 56 -3.17 -4.72 -2.58
CA VAL A 56 -2.18 -4.58 -1.52
C VAL A 56 -1.55 -3.20 -1.64
N SER A 57 -1.90 -2.29 -0.73
CA SER A 57 -1.26 -0.98 -0.63
C SER A 57 0.12 -1.12 0.01
N LEU A 58 1.14 -0.47 -0.57
CA LEU A 58 2.53 -0.57 -0.14
C LEU A 58 3.34 0.65 -0.59
N HIS A 59 4.55 0.76 -0.07
CA HIS A 59 5.52 1.79 -0.48
C HIS A 59 6.76 1.10 -1.04
N TYR A 60 7.01 1.26 -2.34
CA TYR A 60 8.22 0.76 -2.99
C TYR A 60 9.40 1.62 -2.55
N ILE A 61 10.42 0.98 -1.97
CA ILE A 61 11.61 1.65 -1.43
C ILE A 61 12.77 1.39 -2.37
N ASN A 62 13.47 2.43 -2.80
CA ASN A 62 14.74 2.29 -3.51
C ASN A 62 15.83 1.78 -2.57
N VAL A 63 16.22 0.51 -2.70
CA VAL A 63 17.25 -0.11 -1.85
C VAL A 63 18.65 -0.04 -2.45
N SER A 64 18.83 0.67 -3.56
CA SER A 64 20.15 0.89 -4.18
C SER A 64 20.87 2.14 -3.66
N ARG A 65 20.13 3.08 -3.04
CA ARG A 65 20.65 4.38 -2.58
C ARG A 65 20.73 4.47 -1.06
N LYS A 66 21.82 5.05 -0.55
CA LYS A 66 21.90 5.40 0.87
C LYS A 66 20.86 6.50 1.19
N PRO A 67 20.23 6.47 2.37
CA PRO A 67 20.42 5.52 3.47
C PRO A 67 19.59 4.23 3.34
N LEU A 68 18.67 4.17 2.39
CA LEU A 68 17.67 3.11 2.22
C LEU A 68 18.26 1.76 1.79
N SER A 69 19.50 1.74 1.30
CA SER A 69 20.24 0.51 1.00
C SER A 69 20.58 -0.34 2.23
N ASP A 70 20.69 0.27 3.42
CA ASP A 70 20.86 -0.48 4.66
C ASP A 70 19.52 -1.06 5.15
N ALA A 71 19.44 -2.39 5.26
CA ALA A 71 18.24 -3.07 5.71
C ALA A 71 17.80 -2.66 7.14
N ARG A 72 18.75 -2.25 7.99
CA ARG A 72 18.46 -1.75 9.35
C ARG A 72 17.70 -0.43 9.31
N VAL A 73 17.99 0.44 8.35
CA VAL A 73 17.27 1.70 8.14
C VAL A 73 15.82 1.42 7.75
N ARG A 74 15.59 0.54 6.76
CA ARG A 74 14.23 0.16 6.33
C ARG A 74 13.43 -0.51 7.45
N ARG A 75 14.09 -1.37 8.23
CA ARG A 75 13.49 -2.03 9.39
C ARG A 75 13.12 -1.03 10.49
N ALA A 76 13.98 -0.05 10.78
CA ALA A 76 13.67 1.00 11.74
C ALA A 76 12.48 1.87 11.30
N MET A 77 12.42 2.22 10.01
CA MET A 77 11.26 2.94 9.46
C MET A 77 9.96 2.14 9.63
N ARG A 78 10.00 0.83 9.33
CA ARG A 78 8.83 -0.06 9.51
C ARG A 78 8.43 -0.19 10.99
N MET A 79 9.39 -0.28 11.90
CA MET A 79 9.16 -0.32 13.35
C MET A 79 8.47 0.93 13.88
N ALA A 80 8.60 2.09 13.23
CA ALA A 80 7.97 3.31 13.70
C ALA A 80 6.47 3.42 13.38
N VAL A 81 5.98 2.62 12.43
CA VAL A 81 4.61 2.75 11.87
C VAL A 81 3.63 1.83 12.58
N ASP A 82 2.53 2.38 13.11
CA ASP A 82 1.39 1.57 13.56
C ASP A 82 0.52 1.20 12.35
N THR A 83 0.44 -0.10 12.05
CA THR A 83 -0.32 -0.58 10.88
C THR A 83 -1.82 -0.41 11.07
N ASN A 84 -2.33 -0.49 12.30
CA ASN A 84 -3.74 -0.27 12.57
C ASN A 84 -4.10 1.21 12.41
N GLU A 85 -3.21 2.12 12.82
CA GLU A 85 -3.43 3.56 12.61
C GLU A 85 -3.50 3.89 11.11
N VAL A 86 -2.62 3.31 10.29
CA VAL A 86 -2.67 3.42 8.83
C VAL A 86 -4.02 2.95 8.29
N ILE A 87 -4.44 1.73 8.65
CA ILE A 87 -5.71 1.14 8.17
C ILE A 87 -6.91 2.00 8.60
N GLN A 88 -6.91 2.51 9.83
CA GLN A 88 -8.00 3.36 10.31
C GLN A 88 -8.06 4.69 9.58
N LYS A 89 -6.93 5.38 9.40
CA LYS A 89 -6.89 6.70 8.76
C LYS A 89 -7.08 6.64 7.26
N ALA A 90 -6.43 5.69 6.57
CA ALA A 90 -6.42 5.66 5.10
C ALA A 90 -7.66 5.00 4.49
N VAL A 91 -8.22 3.97 5.14
CA VAL A 91 -9.32 3.17 4.59
C VAL A 91 -10.44 2.93 5.61
N PHE A 92 -10.58 3.80 6.60
CA PHE A 92 -11.69 3.78 7.58
C PHE A 92 -11.88 2.42 8.26
N GLY A 93 -10.79 1.71 8.54
CA GLY A 93 -10.83 0.40 9.20
C GLY A 93 -11.24 -0.76 8.29
N GLN A 94 -11.37 -0.53 6.97
CA GLN A 94 -11.82 -1.55 6.01
C GLN A 94 -10.69 -2.37 5.36
N GLY A 95 -9.46 -2.20 5.85
CA GLY A 95 -8.30 -2.99 5.44
C GLY A 95 -7.92 -4.04 6.48
N VAL A 96 -7.00 -4.92 6.10
CA VAL A 96 -6.33 -5.87 7.00
C VAL A 96 -4.83 -5.78 6.78
N PRO A 97 -3.99 -5.98 7.82
CA PRO A 97 -2.55 -6.13 7.62
C PRO A 97 -2.27 -7.26 6.63
N SER A 98 -1.29 -7.06 5.74
CA SER A 98 -0.95 -8.03 4.71
C SER A 98 0.56 -8.13 4.53
N GLY A 99 1.02 -9.33 4.18
CA GLY A 99 2.30 -9.52 3.51
C GLY A 99 2.20 -9.16 2.01
N PRO A 100 3.20 -9.53 1.21
CA PRO A 100 3.19 -9.25 -0.23
C PRO A 100 2.06 -9.99 -0.98
N VAL A 101 1.69 -11.19 -0.53
CA VAL A 101 0.54 -11.94 -1.04
C VAL A 101 -0.73 -11.53 -0.28
N PRO A 102 -1.81 -11.10 -0.96
CA PRO A 102 -3.05 -10.68 -0.31
C PRO A 102 -3.74 -11.82 0.46
N THR A 103 -4.46 -11.47 1.52
CA THR A 103 -5.14 -12.43 2.43
C THR A 103 -6.24 -13.28 1.78
N GLY A 104 -6.63 -12.98 0.54
CA GLY A 104 -7.61 -13.76 -0.23
C GLY A 104 -7.07 -15.02 -0.91
N TYR A 105 -5.75 -15.28 -0.86
CA TYR A 105 -5.08 -16.34 -1.64
C TYR A 105 -5.01 -17.71 -0.96
N GLY A 106 -5.97 -18.06 -0.09
CA GLY A 106 -6.01 -19.39 0.54
C GLY A 106 -4.80 -19.66 1.43
N ASP A 107 -4.08 -20.78 1.23
CA ASP A 107 -2.95 -21.14 2.09
C ASP A 107 -1.65 -20.37 1.79
N TRP A 108 -1.66 -19.51 0.77
CA TRP A 108 -0.46 -18.82 0.28
C TRP A 108 -0.20 -17.46 0.93
N TYR A 109 -1.14 -16.92 1.72
CA TYR A 109 -0.93 -15.67 2.44
C TYR A 109 -0.32 -15.94 3.83
N LEU A 110 0.37 -14.93 4.35
CA LEU A 110 0.86 -14.95 5.73
C LEU A 110 -0.23 -14.46 6.68
N ASP A 111 -0.51 -15.22 7.74
CA ASP A 111 -1.48 -14.81 8.78
C ASP A 111 -1.17 -13.37 9.25
N PRO A 112 -2.10 -12.42 9.08
CA PRO A 112 -1.91 -11.04 9.49
C PRO A 112 -1.44 -10.88 10.93
N ARG A 113 -1.77 -11.83 11.82
CA ARG A 113 -1.40 -11.81 13.25
C ARG A 113 0.07 -12.17 13.49
N THR A 114 0.70 -12.87 12.55
CA THR A 114 2.11 -13.27 12.64
C THR A 114 3.05 -12.29 11.98
N LEU A 115 2.52 -11.29 11.26
CA LEU A 115 3.33 -10.27 10.61
C LEU A 115 4.12 -9.46 11.66
N PRO A 116 5.39 -9.15 11.39
CA PRO A 116 6.19 -8.35 12.30
C PRO A 116 5.82 -6.85 12.21
N TYR A 117 6.14 -6.11 13.27
CA TYR A 117 5.99 -4.64 13.33
C TYR A 117 4.56 -4.13 13.08
N LEU A 118 3.56 -4.87 13.55
CA LEU A 118 2.18 -4.38 13.51
C LEU A 118 1.93 -3.22 14.49
N ARG A 119 2.72 -3.20 15.57
CA ARG A 119 2.72 -2.17 16.61
C ARG A 119 4.03 -1.38 16.55
N PRO A 120 4.00 -0.07 16.85
CA PRO A 120 5.19 0.75 16.78
C PRO A 120 6.15 0.46 17.96
N ASP A 121 7.45 0.44 17.66
CA ASP A 121 8.56 0.40 18.63
C ASP A 121 9.53 1.55 18.30
N ILE A 122 9.25 2.72 18.87
CA ILE A 122 9.99 3.95 18.58
C ILE A 122 11.41 3.91 19.15
N GLU A 123 11.59 3.37 20.35
CA GLU A 123 12.90 3.33 21.00
C GLU A 123 13.81 2.28 20.34
N GLY A 124 13.26 1.12 19.99
CA GLY A 124 13.97 0.13 19.18
C GLY A 124 14.35 0.66 17.80
N ALA A 125 13.45 1.41 17.14
CA ALA A 125 13.72 2.03 15.85
C ALA A 125 14.84 3.08 15.93
N LYS A 126 14.83 3.97 16.93
CA LYS A 126 15.91 4.96 17.15
C LYS A 126 17.25 4.28 17.39
N LYS A 127 17.27 3.25 18.25
CA LYS A 127 18.48 2.47 18.53
C LYS A 127 19.03 1.85 17.25
N LEU A 128 18.16 1.22 16.45
CA LEU A 128 18.54 0.59 15.20
C LEU A 128 19.07 1.62 14.16
N LEU A 129 18.49 2.82 14.09
CA LEU A 129 19.02 3.91 13.27
C LEU A 129 20.41 4.38 13.74
N ALA A 130 20.63 4.51 15.04
CA ALA A 130 21.94 4.87 15.58
C ALA A 130 22.99 3.80 15.25
N GLU A 131 22.66 2.52 15.40
CA GLU A 131 23.52 1.39 15.00
C GLU A 131 23.78 1.37 13.48
N ALA A 132 22.83 1.86 12.68
CA ALA A 132 22.98 2.03 11.24
C ALA A 132 23.80 3.26 10.83
N GLY A 133 24.25 4.08 11.79
CA GLY A 133 25.05 5.28 11.54
C GLY A 133 24.22 6.55 11.31
N TYR A 134 22.92 6.54 11.62
CA TYR A 134 22.00 7.65 11.47
C TYR A 134 21.36 8.11 12.80
N PRO A 135 22.13 8.41 13.86
CA PRO A 135 21.58 8.79 15.16
C PRO A 135 20.81 10.11 15.13
N ALA A 136 21.12 10.99 14.18
CA ALA A 136 20.41 12.25 13.94
C ALA A 136 19.31 12.14 12.85
N GLY A 137 19.05 10.92 12.35
CA GLY A 137 18.16 10.69 11.22
C GLY A 137 18.72 11.19 9.89
N PHE A 138 17.81 11.43 8.94
CA PHE A 138 18.12 11.84 7.56
C PHE A 138 16.85 12.33 6.86
N LYS A 139 17.02 12.83 5.63
CA LYS A 139 15.91 13.24 4.75
C LYS A 139 15.69 12.23 3.65
N ILE A 140 14.43 12.00 3.31
CA ILE A 140 14.00 11.20 2.15
C ILE A 140 12.76 11.82 1.51
N GLU A 141 12.53 11.46 0.25
CA GLU A 141 11.30 11.80 -0.47
C GLU A 141 10.34 10.60 -0.54
N ILE A 142 9.04 10.83 -0.37
CA ILE A 142 8.01 9.86 -0.75
C ILE A 142 7.08 10.51 -1.78
N LYS A 143 7.00 9.91 -2.97
CA LYS A 143 6.09 10.32 -4.03
C LYS A 143 4.77 9.57 -3.91
N CYS A 144 3.66 10.27 -4.12
CA CYS A 144 2.32 9.68 -4.19
C CYS A 144 1.43 10.46 -5.16
N SER A 145 0.31 9.88 -5.57
CA SER A 145 -0.66 10.56 -6.44
C SER A 145 -1.99 10.78 -5.73
N PRO A 146 -2.59 11.98 -5.77
CA PRO A 146 -3.89 12.25 -5.18
C PRO A 146 -5.05 11.59 -5.95
N GLN A 147 -4.79 10.99 -7.12
CA GLN A 147 -5.75 10.12 -7.79
C GLN A 147 -6.18 8.94 -6.89
N TYR A 148 -5.31 8.51 -5.99
CA TYR A 148 -5.57 7.51 -4.95
C TYR A 148 -5.46 8.17 -3.57
N PRO A 149 -6.57 8.68 -2.99
CA PRO A 149 -6.55 9.39 -1.71
C PRO A 149 -5.91 8.61 -0.55
N GLU A 150 -6.01 7.28 -0.58
CA GLU A 150 -5.40 6.38 0.37
C GLU A 150 -3.86 6.38 0.30
N PHE A 151 -3.26 6.64 -0.87
CA PHE A 151 -1.81 6.77 -1.01
C PHE A 151 -1.31 8.03 -0.31
N VAL A 152 -2.02 9.15 -0.49
CA VAL A 152 -1.70 10.41 0.18
C VAL A 152 -1.84 10.25 1.69
N THR A 153 -2.98 9.74 2.14
CA THR A 153 -3.26 9.56 3.58
C THR A 153 -2.26 8.62 4.24
N THR A 154 -1.99 7.46 3.64
CA THR A 154 -1.00 6.51 4.17
C THR A 154 0.39 7.13 4.26
N THR A 155 0.80 7.88 3.23
CA THR A 155 2.12 8.53 3.18
C THR A 155 2.27 9.60 4.28
N LEU A 156 1.21 10.38 4.56
CA LEU A 156 1.22 11.36 5.65
C LEU A 156 1.30 10.68 7.03
N VAL A 157 0.60 9.56 7.23
CA VAL A 157 0.71 8.78 8.47
C VAL A 157 2.13 8.22 8.65
N ILE A 158 2.74 7.72 7.58
CA ILE A 158 4.13 7.27 7.60
C ILE A 158 5.08 8.43 7.93
N GLN A 159 4.93 9.59 7.28
CA GLN A 159 5.72 10.80 7.55
C GLN A 159 5.66 11.17 9.05
N GLU A 160 4.45 11.23 9.63
CA GLU A 160 4.28 11.54 11.06
C GLU A 160 4.94 10.50 11.97
N ALA A 161 4.81 9.21 11.62
CA ALA A 161 5.37 8.11 12.38
C ALA A 161 6.92 8.13 12.37
N VAL A 162 7.55 8.23 11.20
CA VAL A 162 9.01 8.17 11.08
C VAL A 162 9.70 9.46 11.54
N LYS A 163 8.98 10.59 11.60
CA LYS A 163 9.47 11.81 12.24
C LYS A 163 9.86 11.59 13.71
N LYS A 164 9.15 10.70 14.42
CA LYS A 164 9.44 10.35 15.82
C LYS A 164 10.80 9.66 16.02
N ILE A 165 11.38 9.13 14.94
CA ILE A 165 12.71 8.51 14.92
C ILE A 165 13.76 9.36 14.19
N GLY A 166 13.43 10.62 13.88
CA GLY A 166 14.36 11.58 13.25
C GLY A 166 14.39 11.55 11.72
N VAL A 167 13.57 10.73 11.06
CA VAL A 167 13.48 10.71 9.60
C VAL A 167 12.53 11.82 9.13
N ASP A 168 13.06 12.76 8.37
CA ASP A 168 12.30 13.87 7.79
C ASP A 168 11.87 13.51 6.36
N VAL A 169 10.58 13.28 6.17
CA VAL A 169 10.00 12.87 4.89
C VAL A 169 9.44 14.09 4.16
N GLN A 170 9.89 14.32 2.94
CA GLN A 170 9.22 15.22 2.00
C GLN A 170 8.16 14.43 1.22
N VAL A 171 6.88 14.75 1.42
CA VAL A 171 5.79 14.15 0.65
C VAL A 171 5.58 14.95 -0.63
N VAL A 172 5.71 14.28 -1.78
CA VAL A 172 5.56 14.90 -3.10
C VAL A 172 4.34 14.30 -3.79
N GLN A 173 3.27 15.09 -3.82
CA GLN A 173 2.04 14.73 -4.51
C GLN A 173 2.14 15.11 -5.99
N GLN A 174 1.92 14.15 -6.88
CA GLN A 174 2.04 14.33 -8.32
C GLN A 174 0.75 13.90 -9.03
N GLU A 175 0.38 14.63 -10.09
CA GLU A 175 -0.57 14.14 -11.06
C GLU A 175 -0.09 12.78 -11.61
N TRP A 176 -1.03 11.85 -11.85
CA TRP A 176 -0.76 10.45 -12.12
C TRP A 176 0.17 10.19 -13.31
N GLY A 177 0.01 10.92 -14.41
CA GLY A 177 0.91 10.79 -15.56
C GLY A 177 2.37 11.14 -15.21
N THR A 178 2.57 12.18 -14.40
CA THR A 178 3.91 12.55 -13.90
C THR A 178 4.45 11.51 -12.92
N PHE A 179 3.61 11.06 -11.98
CA PHE A 179 3.95 10.01 -11.02
C PHE A 179 4.43 8.73 -11.72
N VAL A 180 3.66 8.25 -12.71
CA VAL A 180 3.99 7.06 -13.50
C VAL A 180 5.28 7.26 -14.31
N LYS A 181 5.49 8.45 -14.87
CA LYS A 181 6.74 8.76 -15.59
C LYS A 181 7.96 8.66 -14.66
N ASP A 182 7.88 9.23 -13.47
CA ASP A 182 8.98 9.20 -12.50
C ASP A 182 9.25 7.78 -12.01
N HIS A 183 8.20 7.01 -11.74
CA HIS A 183 8.30 5.59 -11.37
C HIS A 183 8.93 4.74 -12.49
N ASN A 184 8.53 4.96 -13.74
CA ASN A 184 9.15 4.30 -14.89
C ASN A 184 10.61 4.70 -15.09
N THR A 185 10.98 5.94 -14.73
CA THR A 185 12.37 6.40 -14.77
C THR A 185 13.21 5.67 -13.71
N GLU A 186 12.66 5.48 -12.51
CA GLU A 186 13.28 4.66 -11.44
C GLU A 186 13.59 3.25 -11.94
N LEU A 187 12.60 2.60 -12.55
CA LEU A 187 12.72 1.31 -13.21
C LEU A 187 13.83 1.25 -14.26
N GLN A 188 13.78 2.16 -15.23
CA GLN A 188 14.70 2.16 -16.38
C GLN A 188 16.14 2.48 -15.96
N THR A 189 16.31 3.32 -14.96
CA THR A 189 17.63 3.72 -14.48
C THR A 189 18.19 2.78 -13.41
N LYS A 190 17.40 1.78 -12.98
CA LYS A 190 17.74 0.85 -11.88
C LYS A 190 18.00 1.59 -10.57
N GLY A 191 17.09 2.49 -10.23
CA GLY A 191 17.11 3.24 -8.98
C GLY A 191 18.13 4.39 -8.91
N ARG A 192 18.63 4.87 -10.05
CA ARG A 192 19.56 6.01 -10.08
C ARG A 192 18.84 7.36 -10.12
N GLU A 193 17.68 7.40 -10.74
CA GLU A 193 16.84 8.58 -10.91
C GLU A 193 15.37 8.17 -10.80
N GLY A 194 14.51 9.03 -10.24
CA GLY A 194 13.08 8.73 -10.16
C GLY A 194 12.52 9.07 -8.79
N GLY A 195 13.12 8.59 -7.71
CA GLY A 195 12.75 8.96 -6.34
C GLY A 195 13.40 8.08 -5.28
N ASP A 196 13.11 8.34 -4.00
CA ASP A 196 13.56 7.48 -2.92
C ASP A 196 12.51 6.40 -2.58
N ILE A 197 11.23 6.79 -2.54
CA ILE A 197 10.11 5.89 -2.23
C ILE A 197 8.86 6.31 -3.04
N PHE A 198 8.10 5.34 -3.54
CA PHE A 198 6.83 5.54 -4.23
C PHE A 198 5.68 4.82 -3.52
N ALA A 199 4.60 5.54 -3.20
CA ALA A 199 3.35 4.91 -2.77
C ALA A 199 2.72 4.16 -3.95
N SER A 200 2.28 2.92 -3.73
CA SER A 200 1.79 2.06 -4.81
C SER A 200 0.80 1.04 -4.29
N ALA A 201 0.25 0.26 -5.22
CA ALA A 201 -0.52 -0.92 -4.89
C ALA A 201 -0.26 -2.05 -5.89
N ASN A 202 -0.30 -3.27 -5.38
CA ASN A 202 -0.35 -4.46 -6.22
C ASN A 202 -1.79 -4.93 -6.36
N THR A 203 -2.19 -5.16 -7.60
CA THR A 203 -3.54 -5.61 -7.97
C THR A 203 -3.58 -7.12 -8.15
N PHE A 204 -4.74 -7.66 -8.55
CA PHE A 204 -4.97 -9.09 -8.71
C PHE A 204 -3.91 -9.78 -9.59
N ARG A 205 -3.38 -10.91 -9.09
CA ARG A 205 -2.54 -11.84 -9.86
C ARG A 205 -3.19 -13.24 -9.87
N PRO A 206 -3.20 -13.98 -10.98
CA PRO A 206 -3.75 -15.34 -10.99
C PRO A 206 -3.03 -16.30 -10.02
N ASP A 207 -1.76 -16.03 -9.72
CA ASP A 207 -0.87 -16.88 -8.93
C ASP A 207 -0.10 -16.05 -7.88
N PRO A 208 0.16 -16.57 -6.66
CA PRO A 208 1.01 -15.91 -5.66
C PRO A 208 2.37 -15.45 -6.17
N ASP A 209 2.97 -16.17 -7.11
CA ASP A 209 4.25 -15.81 -7.73
C ASP A 209 4.20 -14.41 -8.37
N GLY A 210 3.05 -14.03 -8.93
CA GLY A 210 2.85 -12.70 -9.50
C GLY A 210 2.98 -11.55 -8.49
N TYR A 211 2.92 -11.83 -7.18
CA TYR A 211 3.19 -10.87 -6.10
C TYR A 211 4.62 -10.95 -5.57
N LEU A 212 5.34 -12.03 -5.88
CA LEU A 212 6.66 -12.33 -5.34
C LEU A 212 7.74 -12.06 -6.38
N TYR A 213 7.78 -12.85 -7.46
CA TYR A 213 8.87 -12.81 -8.42
C TYR A 213 9.06 -11.44 -9.08
N PRO A 214 8.03 -10.77 -9.65
CA PRO A 214 8.24 -9.51 -10.35
C PRO A 214 8.85 -8.41 -9.46
N TYR A 215 8.61 -8.45 -8.15
CA TYR A 215 8.91 -7.37 -7.21
C TYR A 215 10.10 -7.67 -6.29
N PHE A 216 10.33 -8.93 -5.93
CA PHE A 216 11.33 -9.33 -4.93
C PHE A 216 12.41 -10.26 -5.47
N HIS A 217 12.27 -10.82 -6.68
CA HIS A 217 13.36 -11.54 -7.33
C HIS A 217 14.32 -10.55 -7.99
N SER A 218 15.63 -10.80 -7.95
CA SER A 218 16.63 -9.89 -8.56
C SER A 218 16.53 -9.72 -10.07
N ALA A 219 15.89 -10.68 -10.77
CA ALA A 219 15.54 -10.61 -12.19
C ALA A 219 14.07 -10.17 -12.46
N GLY A 220 13.33 -9.80 -11.41
CA GLY A 220 11.96 -9.31 -11.53
C GLY A 220 11.88 -7.98 -12.26
N GLY A 221 10.93 -7.86 -13.21
CA GLY A 221 10.78 -6.66 -14.04
C GLY A 221 10.16 -5.44 -13.33
N LEU A 222 9.64 -5.62 -12.12
CA LEU A 222 9.03 -4.60 -11.26
C LEU A 222 9.79 -4.48 -9.91
N ASN A 223 11.05 -4.92 -9.88
CA ASN A 223 11.94 -4.78 -8.74
C ASN A 223 12.69 -3.45 -8.82
N ASP A 224 11.92 -2.37 -8.78
CA ASP A 224 12.35 -0.99 -9.03
C ASP A 224 13.39 -0.55 -7.99
N GLY A 225 13.27 -1.09 -6.78
CA GLY A 225 14.19 -0.81 -5.69
C GLY A 225 15.56 -1.48 -5.81
N GLY A 226 15.74 -2.41 -6.76
CA GLY A 226 16.99 -3.15 -6.94
C GLY A 226 17.26 -4.15 -5.81
N PHE A 227 16.21 -4.67 -5.19
CA PHE A 227 16.32 -5.67 -4.13
C PHE A 227 16.99 -6.94 -4.65
N ARG A 228 17.85 -7.54 -3.84
CA ARG A 228 18.58 -8.75 -4.19
C ARG A 228 18.89 -9.51 -2.92
N ASP A 229 18.50 -10.78 -2.90
CA ASP A 229 18.80 -11.68 -1.81
C ASP A 229 19.17 -13.05 -2.37
N PRO A 230 20.44 -13.50 -2.22
CA PRO A 230 20.89 -14.78 -2.76
C PRO A 230 20.21 -15.99 -2.09
N HIS A 231 19.55 -15.80 -0.95
CA HIS A 231 18.77 -16.84 -0.28
C HIS A 231 17.32 -16.86 -0.75
N LEU A 232 16.74 -15.70 -1.09
CA LEU A 232 15.35 -15.60 -1.53
C LEU A 232 15.20 -15.95 -3.01
N ASP A 233 16.11 -15.47 -3.87
CA ASP A 233 16.02 -15.66 -5.32
C ASP A 233 15.81 -17.14 -5.72
N PRO A 234 16.56 -18.13 -5.19
CA PRO A 234 16.40 -19.54 -5.57
C PRO A 234 15.08 -20.19 -5.13
N LEU A 235 14.31 -19.54 -4.23
CA LEU A 235 13.01 -20.02 -3.76
C LEU A 235 11.86 -19.59 -4.68
N MET A 236 12.10 -18.67 -5.62
CA MET A 236 11.13 -18.15 -6.60
C MET A 236 11.59 -18.54 -8.01
N GLN A 237 11.27 -19.78 -8.42
CA GLN A 237 11.68 -20.36 -9.71
C GLN A 237 10.56 -20.34 -10.75
#